data_AF-A0A0D3KMH4-F1
#
_entry.id   AF-A0A0D3KMH4-F1
#
_cell.length_a   1.000
_cell.length_b   1.000
_cell.length_c   1.000
_cell.angle_alpha   90.00
_cell.angle_beta   90.00
_cell.angle_gamma   90.00
#
_symmetry.space_group_name_H-M   'P 1'
#
loop_
_entity.id
_entity.type
_entity.pdbx_description
1 polymer ?
#
loop_
_entity_poly.entity_id
_entity_poly.type
_entity_poly.pdbx_seq_one_letter_code
_entity_poly.pdbx_strand_id
1 'polypeptide(L)'
;MCDDIEDCCASSEIASRHDAAVAAGNPTYNDPKTGYSVFTATALAARKKCCGCGCRHCPFNHAAVPVQRRAAKIQTPALLRGSLVELDADAGIDVLLWSGGKDSLLAARALCREHGNKRRLVLLTTFDAGSRQVAHQEVQIDAICEQAESLDLPLVGCPLVPHIPYGTRLDEALRLVQRSAPAPVARVCTGDLHLEHVAAWREERIGPAVRALGATLHCPLWQAPYESLMRDLEASGTPCRVCAQTGGAVAVGDLFSAQFVSSLPPGVDAFGENGEFHTLAEVWAASRLSPFSIKNVKDPKAQGAKGPCCM
;
A
#
# COMPACT_ATOMS: atom_id res chain seq x y z
N MET A 1 -23.62 -13.90 -9.12
CA MET A 1 -23.05 -15.05 -9.83
C MET A 1 -22.23 -14.47 -10.96
N CYS A 2 -20.90 -14.51 -10.84
CA CYS A 2 -19.96 -14.09 -11.87
C CYS A 2 -19.33 -15.38 -12.40
N ASP A 3 -19.80 -15.82 -13.55
CA ASP A 3 -19.26 -16.95 -14.28
C ASP A 3 -18.04 -16.49 -15.08
N ASP A 4 -16.85 -16.59 -14.50
CA ASP A 4 -15.56 -16.41 -15.20
C ASP A 4 -14.56 -17.52 -14.77
N ILE A 5 -15.06 -18.75 -14.70
CA ILE A 5 -14.30 -19.96 -14.32
C ILE A 5 -13.22 -20.31 -15.38
N GLU A 6 -13.35 -19.85 -16.62
CA GLU A 6 -12.48 -20.29 -17.73
C GLU A 6 -11.12 -19.58 -17.78
N ASP A 7 -11.00 -18.30 -17.39
CA ASP A 7 -9.69 -17.60 -17.38
C ASP A 7 -8.92 -17.82 -16.04
N CYS A 8 -9.58 -18.41 -15.04
CA CYS A 8 -9.01 -18.77 -13.74
C CYS A 8 -8.03 -19.97 -13.81
N CYS A 9 -8.19 -20.87 -14.79
CA CYS A 9 -7.36 -22.07 -14.92
C CYS A 9 -5.96 -21.79 -15.50
N ALA A 10 -5.82 -20.81 -16.39
CA ALA A 10 -4.56 -20.61 -17.11
C ALA A 10 -3.44 -20.01 -16.23
N SER A 11 -3.77 -19.09 -15.31
CA SER A 11 -2.77 -18.48 -14.42
C SER A 11 -2.32 -19.40 -13.28
N SER A 12 -3.21 -20.26 -12.78
CA SER A 12 -2.88 -21.24 -11.74
C SER A 12 -2.05 -22.41 -12.30
N GLU A 13 -2.29 -22.81 -13.55
CA GLU A 13 -1.50 -23.83 -14.24
C GLU A 13 -0.06 -23.37 -14.54
N ILE A 14 0.14 -22.10 -14.90
CA ILE A 14 1.47 -21.51 -15.11
C ILE A 14 2.33 -21.65 -13.83
N ALA A 15 1.78 -21.26 -12.68
CA ALA A 15 2.48 -21.34 -11.40
C ALA A 15 2.79 -22.80 -11.02
N SER A 16 1.82 -23.70 -11.17
CA SER A 16 2.01 -25.13 -10.87
C SER A 16 3.11 -25.77 -11.74
N ARG A 17 3.11 -25.50 -13.05
CA ARG A 17 4.15 -25.99 -13.98
C ARG A 17 5.53 -25.40 -13.68
N HIS A 18 5.58 -24.12 -13.28
CA HIS A 18 6.80 -23.49 -12.82
C HIS A 18 7.36 -24.20 -11.58
N ASP A 19 6.54 -24.41 -10.56
CA ASP A 19 6.97 -24.98 -9.29
C ASP A 19 7.41 -26.44 -9.44
N ALA A 20 6.69 -27.21 -10.26
CA ALA A 20 7.09 -28.56 -10.64
C ALA A 20 8.45 -28.58 -11.36
N ALA A 21 8.69 -27.64 -12.28
CA ALA A 21 9.98 -27.53 -12.96
C ALA A 21 11.11 -27.12 -12.02
N VAL A 22 10.87 -26.21 -11.07
CA VAL A 22 11.83 -25.84 -10.03
C VAL A 22 12.17 -27.03 -9.14
N ALA A 23 11.15 -27.77 -8.67
CA ALA A 23 11.35 -28.95 -7.83
C ALA A 23 12.14 -30.06 -8.55
N ALA A 24 11.96 -30.20 -9.86
CA ALA A 24 12.71 -31.13 -10.70
C ALA A 24 14.10 -30.62 -11.10
N GLY A 25 14.50 -29.40 -10.71
CA GLY A 25 15.78 -28.80 -11.12
C GLY A 25 15.85 -28.39 -12.59
N ASN A 26 14.70 -28.33 -13.28
CA ASN A 26 14.64 -27.96 -14.69
C ASN A 26 14.84 -26.45 -14.86
N PRO A 27 15.68 -26.01 -15.82
CA PRO A 27 15.94 -24.60 -16.03
C PRO A 27 14.80 -23.85 -16.71
N THR A 28 13.84 -24.58 -17.29
CA THR A 28 12.71 -24.03 -18.05
C THR A 28 11.45 -24.88 -17.86
N TYR A 29 10.28 -24.28 -18.10
CA TYR A 29 8.99 -24.98 -18.24
C TYR A 29 8.25 -24.48 -19.49
N ASN A 30 7.26 -25.23 -19.97
CA ASN A 30 6.43 -24.81 -21.09
C ASN A 30 5.22 -24.01 -20.58
N ASP A 31 5.13 -22.75 -20.99
CA ASP A 31 4.00 -21.87 -20.68
C ASP A 31 2.74 -22.40 -21.37
N PRO A 32 1.70 -22.83 -20.61
CA PRO A 32 0.47 -23.37 -21.20
C PRO A 32 -0.31 -22.34 -22.01
N LYS A 33 -0.12 -21.03 -21.76
CA LYS A 33 -0.84 -19.96 -22.47
C LYS A 33 -0.16 -19.57 -23.77
N THR A 34 1.17 -19.55 -23.81
CA THR A 34 1.92 -19.07 -24.99
C THR A 34 2.60 -20.18 -25.79
N GLY A 35 2.71 -21.39 -25.24
CA GLY A 35 3.46 -22.50 -25.81
C GLY A 35 4.99 -22.33 -25.76
N TYR A 36 5.49 -21.20 -25.24
CA TYR A 36 6.92 -20.93 -25.18
C TYR A 36 7.60 -21.66 -24.03
N SER A 37 8.86 -22.05 -24.25
CA SER A 37 9.77 -22.45 -23.18
C SER A 37 10.23 -21.20 -22.42
N VAL A 38 9.94 -21.15 -21.13
CA VAL A 38 10.20 -20.01 -20.24
C VAL A 38 11.10 -20.44 -19.09
N PHE A 39 12.02 -19.56 -18.69
CA PHE A 39 12.98 -19.84 -17.61
C PHE A 39 12.30 -19.95 -16.24
N THR A 40 12.76 -20.90 -15.42
CA THR A 40 12.38 -21.01 -14.00
C THR A 40 13.05 -19.93 -13.16
N ALA A 41 12.49 -19.63 -11.97
CA ALA A 41 13.09 -18.70 -11.03
C ALA A 41 14.53 -19.10 -10.66
N THR A 42 14.80 -20.39 -10.47
CA THR A 42 16.15 -20.93 -10.18
C THR A 42 17.13 -20.67 -11.32
N ALA A 43 16.72 -20.90 -12.57
CA ALA A 43 17.55 -20.61 -13.74
C ALA A 43 17.83 -19.10 -13.91
N LEU A 44 16.85 -18.26 -13.59
CA LEU A 44 17.05 -16.82 -13.55
C LEU A 44 18.02 -16.43 -12.42
N ALA A 45 17.90 -17.02 -11.24
CA ALA A 45 18.73 -16.72 -10.07
C ALA A 45 20.21 -17.01 -10.35
N ALA A 46 20.51 -18.10 -11.08
CA ALA A 46 21.85 -18.45 -11.51
C ALA A 46 22.55 -17.36 -12.35
N ARG A 47 21.78 -16.44 -12.98
CA ARG A 47 22.32 -15.33 -13.78
C ARG A 47 22.87 -14.17 -12.94
N LYS A 48 22.62 -14.15 -11.63
CA LYS A 48 23.07 -13.13 -10.66
C LYS A 48 22.63 -11.68 -10.94
N LYS A 49 21.89 -11.42 -12.02
CA LYS A 49 21.35 -10.09 -12.37
C LYS A 49 20.00 -10.16 -13.06
N CYS A 50 19.17 -9.15 -12.83
CA CYS A 50 17.91 -8.96 -13.56
C CYS A 50 18.17 -8.55 -15.02
N CYS A 51 17.49 -9.18 -15.98
CA CYS A 51 17.63 -8.87 -17.41
C CYS A 51 16.69 -7.76 -17.91
N GLY A 52 15.76 -7.28 -17.09
CA GLY A 52 14.81 -6.22 -17.46
C GLY A 52 13.60 -6.66 -18.29
N CYS A 53 13.40 -7.97 -18.53
CA CYS A 53 12.33 -8.46 -19.41
C CYS A 53 10.93 -8.54 -18.77
N GLY A 54 10.79 -8.44 -17.45
CA GLY A 54 9.48 -8.55 -16.78
C GLY A 54 8.99 -9.99 -16.61
N CYS A 55 9.87 -10.95 -16.31
CA CYS A 55 9.53 -12.37 -16.16
C CYS A 55 8.56 -12.60 -14.98
N ARG A 56 7.58 -13.51 -15.10
CA ARG A 56 6.58 -13.75 -14.04
C ARG A 56 7.18 -14.14 -12.68
N HIS A 57 8.27 -14.89 -12.65
CA HIS A 57 8.94 -15.37 -11.43
C HIS A 57 10.38 -14.83 -11.31
N CYS A 58 10.57 -13.51 -11.39
CA CYS A 58 11.91 -12.93 -11.31
C CYS A 58 12.46 -13.00 -9.88
N PRO A 59 13.59 -13.66 -9.63
CA PRO A 59 14.17 -13.76 -8.28
C PRO A 59 14.84 -12.46 -7.81
N PHE A 60 15.03 -11.51 -8.72
CA PHE A 60 15.71 -10.23 -8.47
C PHE A 60 14.73 -9.07 -8.29
N ASN A 61 13.48 -9.37 -7.94
CA ASN A 61 12.44 -8.37 -7.72
C ASN A 61 12.29 -7.37 -8.89
N HIS A 62 12.54 -7.84 -10.12
CA HIS A 62 12.46 -7.03 -11.33
C HIS A 62 13.28 -5.73 -11.29
N ALA A 63 14.39 -5.71 -10.52
CA ALA A 63 15.17 -4.52 -10.26
C ALA A 63 15.67 -3.77 -11.52
N ALA A 64 15.84 -4.48 -12.65
CA ALA A 64 16.23 -3.88 -13.93
C ALA A 64 15.07 -3.65 -14.92
N VAL A 65 13.83 -3.99 -14.55
CA VAL A 65 12.65 -3.71 -15.40
C VAL A 65 12.31 -2.23 -15.26
N PRO A 66 12.07 -1.49 -16.35
CA PRO A 66 11.63 -0.09 -16.27
C PRO A 66 10.32 0.03 -15.49
N VAL A 67 10.21 1.01 -14.59
CA VAL A 67 9.03 1.14 -13.70
C VAL A 67 7.72 1.17 -14.47
N GLN A 68 7.68 1.90 -15.58
CA GLN A 68 6.52 2.01 -16.46
C GLN A 68 6.06 0.64 -17.01
N ARG A 69 6.97 -0.34 -17.07
CA ARG A 69 6.69 -1.73 -17.47
C ARG A 69 6.50 -2.67 -16.28
N ARG A 70 6.94 -2.31 -15.07
CA ARG A 70 6.83 -3.15 -13.87
C ARG A 70 5.38 -3.42 -13.55
N ALA A 71 4.60 -2.35 -13.41
CA ALA A 71 3.19 -2.49 -13.08
C ALA A 71 2.43 -3.28 -14.17
N ALA A 72 2.80 -3.14 -15.46
CA ALA A 72 2.10 -3.78 -16.58
C ALA A 72 2.47 -5.26 -16.81
N LYS A 73 3.63 -5.73 -16.32
CA LYS A 73 4.14 -7.09 -16.62
C LYS A 73 4.33 -7.98 -15.41
N ILE A 74 4.39 -7.40 -14.21
CA ILE A 74 4.76 -8.15 -13.01
C ILE A 74 3.51 -8.68 -12.33
N GLN A 75 3.56 -9.97 -11.99
CA GLN A 75 2.49 -10.71 -11.31
C GLN A 75 2.88 -11.10 -9.88
N THR A 76 3.99 -10.57 -9.35
CA THR A 76 4.49 -10.75 -7.98
C THR A 76 4.69 -9.41 -7.29
N PRO A 77 4.79 -9.33 -5.95
CA PRO A 77 5.11 -8.06 -5.31
C PRO A 77 6.46 -7.53 -5.81
N ALA A 78 6.54 -6.23 -6.05
CA ALA A 78 7.74 -5.59 -6.54
C ALA A 78 7.87 -4.14 -6.11
N LEU A 79 9.12 -3.65 -6.04
CA LEU A 79 9.38 -2.24 -5.82
C LEU A 79 9.00 -1.47 -7.10
N LEU A 80 7.96 -0.64 -7.01
CA LEU A 80 7.48 0.18 -8.12
C LEU A 80 8.20 1.53 -8.13
N ARG A 81 8.38 2.20 -7.00
CA ARG A 81 9.06 3.52 -6.92
C ARG A 81 10.05 3.59 -5.78
N GLY A 82 10.97 4.55 -5.90
CA GLY A 82 11.97 4.87 -4.88
C GLY A 82 13.00 3.76 -4.66
N SER A 83 13.63 3.82 -3.50
CA SER A 83 14.71 2.93 -3.08
C SER A 83 14.51 2.53 -1.63
N LEU A 84 14.68 1.24 -1.30
CA LEU A 84 14.62 0.76 0.08
C LEU A 84 15.96 0.90 0.81
N VAL A 85 17.07 1.05 0.09
CA VAL A 85 18.41 1.13 0.72
C VAL A 85 18.72 2.50 1.32
N GLU A 86 17.92 3.52 1.00
CA GLU A 86 18.09 4.89 1.51
C GLU A 86 17.30 5.15 2.80
N LEU A 87 16.56 4.14 3.26
CA LEU A 87 15.86 4.14 4.55
C LEU A 87 16.87 4.22 5.70
N ASP A 88 16.41 4.68 6.85
CA ASP A 88 17.23 4.74 8.05
C ASP A 88 17.63 3.33 8.51
N ALA A 89 18.93 3.01 8.43
CA ALA A 89 19.46 1.68 8.71
C ALA A 89 19.46 1.34 10.21
N ASP A 90 19.47 2.35 11.07
CA ASP A 90 19.57 2.18 12.51
C ASP A 90 18.18 2.13 13.20
N ALA A 91 17.11 2.31 12.43
CA ALA A 91 15.75 2.42 12.94
C ALA A 91 14.79 1.45 12.25
N GLY A 92 13.86 0.84 13.01
CA GLY A 92 12.87 -0.08 12.44
C GLY A 92 11.96 0.58 11.40
N ILE A 93 11.55 -0.18 10.39
CA ILE A 93 10.77 0.31 9.24
C ILE A 93 9.26 0.15 9.50
N ASP A 94 8.49 1.16 9.09
CA ASP A 94 7.04 1.11 9.01
C ASP A 94 6.61 0.85 7.57
N VAL A 95 5.82 -0.21 7.37
CA VAL A 95 5.17 -0.48 6.08
C VAL A 95 3.73 -0.04 6.16
N LEU A 96 3.37 1.05 5.50
CA LEU A 96 2.00 1.58 5.48
C LEU A 96 1.21 0.99 4.31
N LEU A 97 0.07 0.37 4.62
CA LEU A 97 -0.92 0.00 3.62
C LEU A 97 -1.51 1.28 3.00
N TRP A 98 -1.10 1.56 1.78
CA TRP A 98 -1.37 2.80 1.08
C TRP A 98 -2.45 2.58 0.03
N SER A 99 -3.64 3.15 0.24
CA SER A 99 -4.74 3.13 -0.73
C SER A 99 -4.68 4.32 -1.70
N GLY A 100 -3.93 5.37 -1.35
CA GLY A 100 -3.89 6.62 -2.09
C GLY A 100 -4.98 7.61 -1.69
N GLY A 101 -5.82 7.27 -0.72
CA GLY A 101 -6.86 8.16 -0.21
C GLY A 101 -6.44 8.98 1.01
N LYS A 102 -7.35 9.86 1.44
CA LYS A 102 -7.17 10.80 2.56
C LYS A 102 -6.71 10.11 3.86
N ASP A 103 -7.24 8.94 4.18
CA ASP A 103 -6.95 8.26 5.45
C ASP A 103 -5.53 7.68 5.45
N SER A 104 -5.10 7.10 4.33
CA SER A 104 -3.70 6.66 4.17
C SER A 104 -2.72 7.83 4.17
N LEU A 105 -3.09 8.99 3.59
CA LEU A 105 -2.28 10.21 3.66
C LEU A 105 -2.14 10.71 5.10
N LEU A 106 -3.24 10.77 5.85
CA LEU A 106 -3.25 11.17 7.26
C LEU A 106 -2.41 10.21 8.12
N ALA A 107 -2.49 8.90 7.85
CA ALA A 107 -1.67 7.90 8.54
C ALA A 107 -0.19 8.13 8.26
N ALA A 108 0.21 8.35 7.00
CA ALA A 108 1.58 8.69 6.65
C ALA A 108 2.08 9.96 7.36
N ARG A 109 1.23 11.00 7.44
CA ARG A 109 1.54 12.24 8.17
C ARG A 109 1.72 12.01 9.67
N ALA A 110 0.88 11.18 10.29
CA ALA A 110 1.00 10.83 11.70
C ALA A 110 2.32 10.09 11.99
N LEU A 111 2.67 9.08 11.18
CA LEU A 111 3.93 8.34 11.30
C LEU A 111 5.15 9.25 11.09
N CYS A 112 5.11 10.15 10.10
CA CYS A 112 6.19 11.11 9.88
C CYS A 112 6.37 12.07 11.05
N ARG A 113 5.27 12.48 11.72
CA ARG A 113 5.33 13.31 12.93
C ARG A 113 5.91 12.55 14.11
N GLU A 114 5.52 11.29 14.29
CA GLU A 114 6.04 10.41 15.35
C GLU A 114 7.56 10.24 15.24
N HIS A 115 8.08 10.02 14.01
CA HIS A 115 9.52 9.82 13.77
C HIS A 115 10.30 11.12 13.55
N GLY A 116 9.62 12.25 13.36
CA GLY A 116 10.21 13.51 12.95
C GLY A 116 10.76 13.53 11.50
N ASN A 117 10.61 12.44 10.75
CA ASN A 117 11.00 12.34 9.34
C ASN A 117 10.27 11.17 8.65
N LYS A 118 10.42 11.08 7.32
CA LYS A 118 9.78 10.07 6.48
C LYS A 118 10.67 8.87 6.11
N ARG A 119 11.94 8.86 6.53
CA ARG A 119 12.97 7.87 6.10
C ARG A 119 12.77 6.47 6.70
N ARG A 120 11.75 6.28 7.52
CA ARG A 120 11.34 4.99 8.08
C ARG A 120 10.11 4.42 7.38
N LEU A 121 9.53 5.13 6.43
CA LEU A 121 8.23 4.79 5.84
C LEU A 121 8.39 4.11 4.47
N VAL A 122 7.69 3.01 4.27
CA VAL A 122 7.52 2.32 3.00
C VAL A 122 6.04 2.22 2.69
N LEU A 123 5.64 2.61 1.48
CA LEU A 123 4.26 2.43 1.02
C LEU A 123 4.09 1.03 0.45
N LEU A 124 2.98 0.38 0.77
CA LEU A 124 2.59 -0.91 0.19
C LEU A 124 1.15 -0.81 -0.32
N THR A 125 0.95 -1.02 -1.61
CA THR A 125 -0.37 -0.95 -2.24
C THR A 125 -0.73 -2.27 -2.91
N THR A 126 -1.92 -2.77 -2.63
CA THR A 126 -2.52 -3.86 -3.40
C THR A 126 -3.30 -3.33 -4.60
N PHE A 127 -3.29 -4.05 -5.71
CA PHE A 127 -4.04 -3.70 -6.91
C PHE A 127 -4.37 -4.95 -7.71
N ASP A 128 -5.48 -4.97 -8.45
CA ASP A 128 -5.83 -6.09 -9.32
C ASP A 128 -4.81 -6.21 -10.47
N ALA A 129 -4.26 -7.41 -10.67
CA ALA A 129 -3.15 -7.62 -11.60
C ALA A 129 -3.57 -7.48 -13.07
N GLY A 130 -4.85 -7.65 -13.40
CA GLY A 130 -5.37 -7.54 -14.76
C GLY A 130 -5.73 -6.09 -15.11
N SER A 131 -6.69 -5.53 -14.38
CA SER A 131 -7.23 -4.17 -14.58
C SER A 131 -6.30 -3.06 -14.07
N ARG A 132 -5.31 -3.40 -13.24
CA ARG A 132 -4.36 -2.47 -12.60
C ARG A 132 -5.01 -1.46 -11.65
N GLN A 133 -6.25 -1.72 -11.24
CA GLN A 133 -7.00 -0.88 -10.31
C GLN A 133 -6.70 -1.23 -8.86
N VAL A 134 -6.59 -0.20 -8.01
CA VAL A 134 -6.64 -0.35 -6.56
C VAL A 134 -8.09 -0.60 -6.19
N ALA A 135 -8.35 -1.75 -5.56
CA ALA A 135 -9.69 -2.17 -5.17
C ALA A 135 -10.33 -1.13 -4.25
N HIS A 136 -11.66 -0.95 -4.37
CA HIS A 136 -12.48 0.05 -3.66
C HIS A 136 -12.23 1.51 -4.06
N GLN A 137 -10.98 1.92 -4.27
CA GLN A 137 -10.67 3.30 -4.66
C GLN A 137 -10.99 3.59 -6.14
N GLU A 138 -11.07 2.58 -7.00
CA GLU A 138 -11.29 2.72 -8.45
C GLU A 138 -10.22 3.59 -9.15
N VAL A 139 -9.03 3.67 -8.55
CA VAL A 139 -7.88 4.41 -9.09
C VAL A 139 -6.86 3.47 -9.70
N GLN A 140 -6.18 3.92 -10.75
CA GLN A 140 -5.11 3.15 -11.38
C GLN A 140 -3.85 3.17 -10.52
N ILE A 141 -3.11 2.04 -10.50
CA ILE A 141 -1.82 1.94 -9.80
C ILE A 141 -0.80 3.00 -10.28
N ASP A 142 -0.95 3.52 -11.49
CA ASP A 142 -0.09 4.59 -12.01
C ASP A 142 -0.26 5.90 -11.24
N ALA A 143 -1.48 6.24 -10.82
CA ALA A 143 -1.72 7.39 -9.95
C ALA A 143 -1.02 7.19 -8.59
N ILE A 144 -1.07 5.98 -8.02
CA ILE A 144 -0.36 5.66 -6.78
C ILE A 144 1.16 5.78 -6.95
N CYS A 145 1.68 5.36 -8.10
CA CYS A 145 3.10 5.52 -8.42
C CYS A 145 3.51 7.00 -8.51
N GLU A 146 2.64 7.86 -9.04
CA GLU A 146 2.84 9.31 -9.05
C GLU A 146 2.75 9.92 -7.65
N GLN A 147 1.86 9.41 -6.78
CA GLN A 147 1.83 9.81 -5.37
C GLN A 147 3.14 9.48 -4.67
N ALA A 148 3.62 8.25 -4.80
CA ALA A 148 4.88 7.82 -4.17
C ALA A 148 6.08 8.65 -4.65
N GLU A 149 6.11 9.00 -5.92
CA GLU A 149 7.15 9.88 -6.51
C GLU A 149 7.05 11.32 -5.96
N SER A 150 5.85 11.89 -5.90
CA SER A 150 5.62 13.24 -5.36
C SER A 150 5.92 13.34 -3.86
N LEU A 151 5.64 12.26 -3.12
CA LEU A 151 5.94 12.13 -1.69
C LEU A 151 7.42 11.80 -1.43
N ASP A 152 8.14 11.39 -2.47
CA ASP A 152 9.51 10.87 -2.39
C ASP A 152 9.60 9.79 -1.30
N LEU A 153 8.82 8.73 -1.50
CA LEU A 153 8.72 7.54 -0.67
C LEU A 153 8.82 6.28 -1.52
N PRO A 154 9.46 5.21 -1.01
CA PRO A 154 9.46 3.94 -1.72
C PRO A 154 8.07 3.30 -1.71
N LEU A 155 7.71 2.69 -2.85
CA LEU A 155 6.43 2.02 -3.05
C LEU A 155 6.64 0.57 -3.47
N VAL A 156 6.13 -0.36 -2.67
CA VAL A 156 5.96 -1.76 -3.04
C VAL A 156 4.55 -1.96 -3.58
N GLY A 157 4.46 -2.38 -4.83
CA GLY A 157 3.20 -2.83 -5.43
C GLY A 157 3.00 -4.32 -5.18
N CYS A 158 1.77 -4.69 -4.82
CA CYS A 158 1.36 -6.06 -4.56
C CYS A 158 0.17 -6.42 -5.48
N PRO A 159 0.43 -6.97 -6.68
CA PRO A 159 -0.65 -7.36 -7.58
C PRO A 159 -1.49 -8.48 -6.95
N LEU A 160 -2.81 -8.40 -7.02
CA LEU A 160 -3.73 -9.44 -6.57
C LEU A 160 -4.19 -10.26 -7.76
N VAL A 161 -4.25 -11.57 -7.58
CA VAL A 161 -4.76 -12.52 -8.58
C VAL A 161 -5.78 -13.45 -7.91
N PRO A 162 -6.86 -13.87 -8.60
CA PRO A 162 -7.99 -14.55 -7.95
C PRO A 162 -7.66 -15.82 -7.16
N HIS A 163 -6.60 -16.54 -7.54
CA HIS A 163 -6.25 -17.85 -6.98
C HIS A 163 -5.22 -17.79 -5.84
N ILE A 164 -4.68 -16.61 -5.52
CA ILE A 164 -3.74 -16.45 -4.39
C ILE A 164 -4.45 -15.67 -3.28
N PRO A 165 -4.55 -16.22 -2.05
CA PRO A 165 -5.16 -15.51 -0.94
C PRO A 165 -4.51 -14.15 -0.67
N TYR A 166 -5.33 -13.16 -0.32
CA TYR A 166 -4.87 -11.80 -0.02
C TYR A 166 -3.73 -11.77 1.02
N GLY A 167 -3.89 -12.50 2.14
CA GLY A 167 -2.88 -12.57 3.19
C GLY A 167 -1.54 -13.13 2.71
N THR A 168 -1.54 -14.10 1.79
CA THR A 168 -0.33 -14.66 1.18
C THR A 168 0.39 -13.62 0.34
N ARG A 169 -0.33 -12.84 -0.48
CA ARG A 169 0.25 -11.75 -1.29
C ARG A 169 0.86 -10.65 -0.43
N LEU A 170 0.21 -10.32 0.68
CA LEU A 170 0.75 -9.36 1.65
C LEU A 170 2.00 -9.91 2.35
N ASP A 171 2.02 -11.18 2.77
CA ASP A 171 3.23 -11.81 3.32
C ASP A 171 4.40 -11.74 2.34
N GLU A 172 4.19 -12.08 1.07
CA GLU A 172 5.22 -11.98 0.03
C GLU A 172 5.77 -10.54 -0.11
N ALA A 173 4.88 -9.54 -0.10
CA ALA A 173 5.23 -8.13 -0.21
C ALA A 173 5.97 -7.61 1.04
N LEU A 174 5.55 -8.02 2.24
CA LEU A 174 6.21 -7.64 3.49
C LEU A 174 7.59 -8.29 3.61
N ARG A 175 7.71 -9.57 3.24
CA ARG A 175 9.01 -10.26 3.18
C ARG A 175 9.94 -9.65 2.13
N LEU A 176 9.39 -9.08 1.05
CA LEU A 176 10.20 -8.32 0.10
C LEU A 176 10.84 -7.09 0.78
N VAL A 177 10.06 -6.32 1.54
CA VAL A 177 10.59 -5.18 2.31
C VAL A 177 11.63 -5.67 3.32
N GLN A 178 11.30 -6.68 4.13
CA GLN A 178 12.19 -7.24 5.17
C GLN A 178 13.56 -7.66 4.64
N ARG A 179 13.65 -8.18 3.42
CA ARG A 179 14.92 -8.63 2.82
C ARG A 179 15.68 -7.53 2.08
N SER A 180 15.02 -6.42 1.73
CA SER A 180 15.57 -5.39 0.85
C SER A 180 15.88 -4.08 1.57
N ALA A 181 15.23 -3.84 2.72
CA ALA A 181 15.49 -2.70 3.57
C ALA A 181 16.74 -2.93 4.46
N PRO A 182 17.46 -1.86 4.85
CA PRO A 182 18.64 -1.96 5.70
C PRO A 182 18.30 -2.26 7.17
N ALA A 183 17.04 -2.11 7.56
CA ALA A 183 16.52 -2.33 8.91
C ALA A 183 15.27 -3.23 8.89
N PRO A 184 14.96 -3.92 10.00
CA PRO A 184 13.80 -4.81 10.06
C PRO A 184 12.48 -4.04 9.96
N VAL A 185 11.45 -4.70 9.41
CA VAL A 185 10.08 -4.19 9.51
C VAL A 185 9.68 -4.26 10.99
N ALA A 186 9.42 -3.10 11.59
CA ALA A 186 8.98 -3.00 12.97
C ALA A 186 7.45 -2.94 13.06
N ARG A 187 6.80 -2.23 12.14
CA ARG A 187 5.35 -2.07 12.14
C ARG A 187 4.77 -2.20 10.74
N VAL A 188 3.59 -2.81 10.66
CA VAL A 188 2.71 -2.72 9.49
C VAL A 188 1.55 -1.83 9.86
N CYS A 189 1.45 -0.70 9.17
CA CYS A 189 0.56 0.40 9.50
C CYS A 189 -0.67 0.43 8.59
N THR A 190 -1.82 0.80 9.13
CA THR A 190 -3.07 1.02 8.37
C THR A 190 -3.63 2.43 8.61
N GLY A 191 -4.55 2.87 7.76
CA GLY A 191 -5.26 4.14 7.92
C GLY A 191 -6.67 4.00 8.51
N ASP A 192 -6.98 2.88 9.17
CA ASP A 192 -8.34 2.57 9.64
C ASP A 192 -8.73 3.50 10.83
N LEU A 193 -9.94 4.06 10.89
CA LEU A 193 -10.23 5.10 11.89
C LEU A 193 -10.82 4.55 13.19
N HIS A 194 -11.89 3.76 13.15
CA HIS A 194 -12.56 3.30 14.38
C HIS A 194 -13.41 2.03 14.24
N LEU A 195 -13.60 1.51 13.03
CA LEU A 195 -14.45 0.34 12.81
C LEU A 195 -13.80 -0.96 13.32
N GLU A 196 -14.27 -1.44 14.48
CA GLU A 196 -13.77 -2.65 15.15
C GLU A 196 -13.77 -3.89 14.25
N HIS A 197 -14.81 -4.06 13.42
CA HIS A 197 -14.89 -5.20 12.51
C HIS A 197 -13.82 -5.16 11.41
N VAL A 198 -13.41 -3.96 10.97
CA VAL A 198 -12.30 -3.79 10.02
C VAL A 198 -10.98 -4.13 10.71
N ALA A 199 -10.76 -3.66 11.94
CA ALA A 199 -9.57 -4.00 12.71
C ALA A 199 -9.45 -5.52 12.95
N ALA A 200 -10.55 -6.19 13.33
CA ALA A 200 -10.58 -7.64 13.48
C ALA A 200 -10.25 -8.37 12.16
N TRP A 201 -10.79 -7.88 11.04
CA TRP A 201 -10.47 -8.43 9.71
C TRP A 201 -8.99 -8.24 9.35
N ARG A 202 -8.36 -7.10 9.67
CA ARG A 202 -6.91 -6.89 9.47
C ARG A 202 -6.12 -7.92 10.27
N GLU A 203 -6.44 -8.07 11.55
CA GLU A 203 -5.78 -9.02 12.44
C GLU A 203 -5.88 -10.46 11.91
N GLU A 204 -7.06 -10.86 11.43
CA GLU A 204 -7.28 -12.18 10.82
C GLU A 204 -6.45 -12.37 9.53
N ARG A 205 -6.47 -11.38 8.63
CA ARG A 205 -5.92 -11.53 7.27
C ARG A 205 -4.43 -11.30 7.15
N ILE A 206 -3.87 -10.37 7.92
CA ILE A 206 -2.47 -9.98 7.83
C ILE A 206 -1.70 -10.14 9.14
N GLY A 207 -2.37 -10.23 10.29
CA GLY A 207 -1.73 -10.41 11.60
C GLY A 207 -0.73 -11.59 11.65
N PRO A 208 -1.04 -12.78 11.09
CA PRO A 208 -0.08 -13.88 11.04
C PRO A 208 1.22 -13.55 10.30
N ALA A 209 1.14 -12.86 9.16
CA ALA A 209 2.31 -12.44 8.39
C ALA A 209 3.13 -11.39 9.14
N VAL A 210 2.46 -10.43 9.77
CA VAL A 210 3.10 -9.38 10.59
C VAL A 210 3.88 -10.01 11.76
N ARG A 211 3.25 -10.93 12.51
CA ARG A 211 3.92 -11.66 13.61
C ARG A 211 5.10 -12.51 13.12
N ALA A 212 4.98 -13.14 11.96
CA ALA A 212 6.05 -13.95 11.39
C ALA A 212 7.32 -13.14 11.05
N LEU A 213 7.20 -11.81 10.94
CA LEU A 213 8.33 -10.89 10.77
C LEU A 213 8.88 -10.35 12.10
N GLY A 214 8.23 -10.64 13.23
CA GLY A 214 8.52 -10.00 14.51
C GLY A 214 8.03 -8.54 14.59
N ALA A 215 7.14 -8.13 13.68
CA ALA A 215 6.55 -6.80 13.63
C ALA A 215 5.21 -6.74 14.37
N THR A 216 4.68 -5.53 14.55
CA THR A 216 3.32 -5.29 15.09
C THR A 216 2.40 -4.63 14.08
N LEU A 217 1.09 -4.88 14.21
CA LEU A 217 0.08 -4.06 13.53
C LEU A 217 -0.08 -2.75 14.28
N HIS A 218 -0.12 -1.64 13.55
CA HIS A 218 -0.21 -0.31 14.14
C HIS A 218 -1.22 0.55 13.36
N CYS A 219 -2.14 1.19 14.08
CA CYS A 219 -3.06 2.13 13.48
C CYS A 219 -2.90 3.51 14.14
N PRO A 220 -2.17 4.45 13.50
CA PRO A 220 -1.86 5.74 14.11
C PRO A 220 -3.08 6.68 14.21
N LEU A 221 -4.17 6.38 13.49
CA LEU A 221 -5.39 7.19 13.47
C LEU A 221 -6.52 6.61 14.33
N TRP A 222 -6.29 5.48 15.00
CA TRP A 222 -7.34 4.78 15.73
C TRP A 222 -8.00 5.67 16.78
N GLN A 223 -9.33 5.79 16.70
CA GLN A 223 -10.17 6.62 17.58
C GLN A 223 -9.78 8.11 17.57
N ALA A 224 -9.10 8.59 16.52
CA ALA A 224 -8.81 10.01 16.35
C ALA A 224 -10.10 10.78 16.02
N PRO A 225 -10.40 11.91 16.69
CA PRO A 225 -11.58 12.72 16.37
C PRO A 225 -11.52 13.25 14.93
N TYR A 226 -12.64 13.18 14.20
CA TYR A 226 -12.73 13.66 12.82
C TYR A 226 -12.30 15.13 12.68
N GLU A 227 -12.60 15.99 13.65
CA GLU A 227 -12.18 17.40 13.65
C GLU A 227 -10.66 17.56 13.72
N SER A 228 -9.96 16.61 14.34
CA SER A 228 -8.49 16.61 14.36
C SER A 228 -7.92 16.13 13.02
N LEU A 229 -8.54 15.12 12.41
CA LEU A 229 -8.16 14.58 11.11
C LEU A 229 -8.39 15.61 10.00
N MET A 230 -9.53 16.30 10.02
CA MET A 230 -9.87 17.39 9.09
C MET A 230 -8.84 18.51 9.15
N ARG A 231 -8.50 18.98 10.35
CA ARG A 231 -7.47 20.02 10.53
C ARG A 231 -6.10 19.57 10.04
N ASP A 232 -5.75 18.31 10.26
CA ASP A 232 -4.47 17.76 9.78
C ASP A 232 -4.45 17.64 8.25
N LEU A 233 -5.58 17.26 7.64
CA LEU A 233 -5.72 17.19 6.19
C LEU A 233 -5.63 18.59 5.56
N GLU A 234 -6.33 19.59 6.12
CA GLU A 234 -6.24 20.99 5.69
C GLU A 234 -4.81 21.52 5.82
N ALA A 235 -4.15 21.25 6.95
CA ALA A 235 -2.76 21.62 7.18
C ALA A 235 -1.77 20.94 6.23
N SER A 236 -2.14 19.82 5.61
CA SER A 236 -1.33 19.17 4.56
C SER A 236 -1.32 19.96 3.26
N GLY A 237 -2.33 20.80 3.00
CA GLY A 237 -2.54 21.48 1.72
C GLY A 237 -2.78 20.53 0.55
N THR A 238 -3.05 19.24 0.80
CA THR A 238 -3.28 18.24 -0.22
C THR A 238 -4.77 18.15 -0.55
N PRO A 239 -5.19 18.45 -1.79
CA PRO A 239 -6.56 18.23 -2.20
C PRO A 239 -6.90 16.74 -2.19
N CYS A 240 -8.05 16.38 -1.62
CA CYS A 240 -8.60 15.04 -1.71
C CYS A 240 -9.92 15.09 -2.46
N ARG A 241 -10.05 14.36 -3.56
CA ARG A 241 -11.30 14.31 -4.34
C ARG A 241 -11.96 12.96 -4.24
N VAL A 242 -13.29 12.94 -4.23
CA VAL A 242 -14.06 11.70 -4.32
C VAL A 242 -13.69 10.98 -5.62
N CYS A 243 -13.22 9.74 -5.53
CA CYS A 243 -12.82 8.91 -6.67
C CYS A 243 -13.80 7.76 -6.94
N ALA A 244 -14.48 7.28 -5.90
CA ALA A 244 -15.53 6.26 -5.98
C ALA A 244 -16.61 6.55 -4.94
N GLN A 245 -17.84 6.12 -5.19
CA GLN A 245 -18.97 6.33 -4.29
C GLN A 245 -20.02 5.22 -4.38
N THR A 246 -20.76 5.03 -3.30
CA THR A 246 -21.91 4.14 -3.21
C THR A 246 -23.16 4.96 -2.85
N GLY A 247 -24.26 4.75 -3.59
CA GLY A 247 -25.57 5.30 -3.22
C GLY A 247 -25.87 6.74 -3.67
N GLY A 248 -24.95 7.39 -4.38
CA GLY A 248 -25.19 8.65 -5.08
C GLY A 248 -25.31 9.89 -4.19
N ALA A 249 -25.01 9.78 -2.89
CA ALA A 249 -25.06 10.89 -1.95
C ALA A 249 -24.00 11.97 -2.23
N VAL A 250 -22.93 11.60 -2.95
CA VAL A 250 -21.81 12.47 -3.33
C VAL A 250 -21.43 12.19 -4.79
N ALA A 251 -20.77 13.13 -5.46
CA ALA A 251 -20.34 12.97 -6.84
C ALA A 251 -18.83 12.68 -6.93
N VAL A 252 -18.45 11.83 -7.90
CA VAL A 252 -17.03 11.65 -8.26
C VAL A 252 -16.47 12.99 -8.75
N GLY A 253 -15.33 13.39 -8.20
CA GLY A 253 -14.67 14.67 -8.44
C GLY A 253 -14.91 15.73 -7.36
N ASP A 254 -15.89 15.52 -6.47
CA ASP A 254 -16.15 16.45 -5.36
C ASP A 254 -14.92 16.60 -4.46
N LEU A 255 -14.64 17.84 -4.06
CA LEU A 255 -13.52 18.14 -3.17
C LEU A 255 -13.91 17.86 -1.72
N PHE A 256 -13.23 16.91 -1.09
CA PHE A 256 -13.37 16.63 0.33
C PHE A 256 -12.85 17.82 1.15
N SER A 257 -13.74 18.42 1.94
CA SER A 257 -13.52 19.66 2.69
C SER A 257 -14.52 19.76 3.85
N ALA A 258 -14.32 20.71 4.77
CA ALA A 258 -15.30 20.98 5.82
C ALA A 258 -16.68 21.35 5.26
N GLN A 259 -16.71 22.09 4.14
CA GLN A 259 -17.95 22.42 3.45
C GLN A 259 -18.63 21.16 2.88
N PHE A 260 -17.86 20.28 2.25
CA PHE A 260 -18.36 18.99 1.75
C PHE A 260 -19.00 18.18 2.89
N VAL A 261 -18.30 18.01 4.01
CA VAL A 261 -18.80 17.27 5.18
C VAL A 261 -20.09 17.89 5.70
N SER A 262 -20.17 19.22 5.79
CA SER A 262 -21.39 19.91 6.25
C SER A 262 -22.58 19.79 5.30
N SER A 263 -22.33 19.46 4.03
CA SER A 263 -23.36 19.29 3.00
C SER A 263 -23.87 17.85 2.87
N LEU A 264 -23.27 16.90 3.59
CA LEU A 264 -23.64 15.49 3.49
C LEU A 264 -25.08 15.26 3.98
N PRO A 265 -25.85 14.39 3.30
CA PRO A 265 -27.17 13.98 3.77
C PRO A 265 -27.13 13.33 5.16
N PRO A 266 -28.21 13.42 5.94
CA PRO A 266 -28.32 12.70 7.21
C PRO A 266 -28.05 11.20 7.03
N GLY A 267 -27.19 10.64 7.89
CA GLY A 267 -26.86 9.20 7.90
C GLY A 267 -25.65 8.80 7.06
N VAL A 268 -25.06 9.72 6.28
CA VAL A 268 -23.77 9.49 5.61
C VAL A 268 -22.63 9.77 6.58
N ASP A 269 -21.68 8.84 6.73
CA ASP A 269 -20.49 9.08 7.56
C ASP A 269 -19.60 10.19 6.95
N ALA A 270 -19.15 11.11 7.81
CA ALA A 270 -18.37 12.28 7.39
C ALA A 270 -17.03 11.94 6.74
N PHE A 271 -16.44 10.78 7.05
CA PHE A 271 -15.22 10.28 6.44
C PHE A 271 -15.48 9.12 5.47
N GLY A 272 -16.73 8.70 5.28
CA GLY A 272 -17.11 7.60 4.39
C GLY A 272 -16.67 6.23 4.91
N GLU A 273 -16.54 6.06 6.23
CA GLU A 273 -16.03 4.81 6.84
C GLU A 273 -16.91 3.59 6.55
N ASN A 274 -18.21 3.77 6.25
CA ASN A 274 -19.11 2.65 5.92
C ASN A 274 -19.16 2.34 4.40
N GLY A 275 -18.22 2.88 3.63
CA GLY A 275 -18.12 2.64 2.18
C GLY A 275 -18.97 3.57 1.32
N GLU A 276 -19.45 4.68 1.89
CA GLU A 276 -20.24 5.69 1.17
C GLU A 276 -19.42 6.35 0.05
N PHE A 277 -18.13 6.61 0.30
CA PHE A 277 -17.23 7.15 -0.72
C PHE A 277 -15.75 6.90 -0.39
N HIS A 278 -14.93 6.94 -1.43
CA HIS A 278 -13.47 6.91 -1.35
C HIS A 278 -12.89 8.17 -1.99
N THR A 279 -11.68 8.53 -1.56
CA THR A 279 -10.99 9.71 -2.08
C THR A 279 -9.65 9.35 -2.70
N LEU A 280 -9.18 10.21 -3.60
CA LEU A 280 -7.82 10.25 -4.11
C LEU A 280 -7.13 11.50 -3.58
N ALA A 281 -6.00 11.32 -2.90
CA ALA A 281 -5.15 12.42 -2.45
C ALA A 281 -4.24 12.91 -3.59
N GLU A 282 -4.49 14.11 -4.09
CA GLU A 282 -3.75 14.75 -5.19
C GLU A 282 -2.44 15.35 -4.68
N VAL A 283 -1.54 14.52 -4.12
CA VAL A 283 -0.28 14.97 -3.49
C VAL A 283 0.67 15.69 -4.45
N TRP A 284 0.48 15.52 -5.76
CA TRP A 284 1.19 16.27 -6.83
C TRP A 284 0.75 17.73 -6.93
N ALA A 285 -0.46 18.07 -6.46
CA ALA A 285 -1.00 19.42 -6.49
C ALA A 285 -0.54 20.30 -5.31
N ALA A 286 0.09 19.70 -4.29
CA ALA A 286 0.59 20.44 -3.13
C ALA A 286 1.77 21.35 -3.53
N SER A 287 1.57 22.67 -3.49
CA SER A 287 2.57 23.66 -3.90
C SER A 287 3.80 23.64 -2.98
N ARG A 288 5.01 23.34 -3.49
CA ARG A 288 6.39 23.56 -2.94
C ARG A 288 6.68 23.19 -1.47
N LEU A 289 5.69 22.90 -0.64
CA LEU A 289 5.75 22.43 0.73
C LEU A 289 5.40 20.95 0.67
N SER A 290 6.30 20.10 1.14
CA SER A 290 6.05 18.67 1.24
C SER A 290 4.72 18.43 1.97
N PRO A 291 3.87 17.48 1.54
CA PRO A 291 2.72 17.01 2.31
C PRO A 291 3.08 16.49 3.71
N PHE A 292 4.37 16.34 4.01
CA PHE A 292 4.91 16.04 5.33
C PHE A 292 5.53 17.25 6.04
N SER A 293 5.39 18.47 5.50
CA SER A 293 5.90 19.69 6.14
C SER A 293 5.19 19.90 7.46
N ILE A 294 5.91 19.64 8.54
CA ILE A 294 5.47 19.89 9.91
C ILE A 294 5.62 21.39 10.18
N LYS A 295 4.78 22.24 9.57
CA LYS A 295 4.61 23.62 10.04
C LYS A 295 3.56 23.62 11.13
N ASN A 296 4.03 23.53 12.39
CA ASN A 296 3.36 23.90 13.63
C ASN A 296 1.85 23.57 13.74
N VAL A 297 1.50 22.29 13.81
CA VAL A 297 0.29 21.90 14.54
C VAL A 297 0.75 21.50 15.93
N LYS A 298 0.58 22.40 16.91
CA LYS A 298 0.81 22.07 18.32
C LYS A 298 -0.14 20.93 18.68
N ASP A 299 0.43 19.79 19.06
CA ASP A 299 -0.30 18.63 19.52
C ASP A 299 -1.11 19.01 20.79
N PRO A 300 -2.45 18.86 20.80
CA PRO A 300 -3.25 19.14 21.99
C PRO A 300 -2.93 18.20 23.16
N LYS A 301 -2.29 17.04 22.91
CA LYS A 301 -2.02 16.05 23.96
C LYS A 301 -0.77 16.31 24.80
N ALA A 302 -0.03 17.40 24.57
CA ALA A 302 1.16 17.75 25.36
C ALA A 302 0.90 18.62 26.60
N GLN A 303 -0.35 18.93 26.96
CA GLN A 303 -0.69 19.67 28.18
C GLN A 303 -1.54 18.83 29.12
N GLY A 304 -0.91 17.96 29.92
CA GLY A 304 -1.65 17.13 30.85
C GLY A 304 -0.86 16.14 31.69
N ALA A 305 0.34 16.48 32.14
CA ALA A 305 1.02 15.72 33.20
C ALA A 305 1.86 16.65 34.07
N LYS A 306 1.20 17.39 34.96
CA LYS A 306 1.87 17.90 36.17
C LYS A 306 1.99 16.72 37.13
N GLY A 307 3.16 16.10 37.16
CA GLY A 307 3.52 15.17 38.24
C GLY A 307 3.49 15.88 39.60
N PRO A 308 3.15 15.18 40.69
CA PRO A 308 3.13 15.78 42.02
C PRO A 308 4.56 16.17 42.42
N CYS A 309 4.71 17.41 42.86
CA CYS A 309 5.94 17.94 43.44
C CYS A 309 6.20 17.21 44.77
N CYS A 310 7.36 16.59 44.91
CA CYS A 310 7.84 16.04 46.18
C CYS A 310 8.02 17.17 47.21
N MET A 311 7.49 16.96 48.42
CA MET A 311 8.07 17.39 49.69
C MET A 311 8.10 16.17 50.61
#